data_AF-D5GGQ5-F1
#
_entry.id   AF-D5GGQ5-F1
#
_cell.length_a   1.000
_cell.length_b   1.000
_cell.length_c   1.000
_cell.angle_alpha   90.00
_cell.angle_beta   90.00
_cell.angle_gamma   90.00
#
_symmetry.space_group_name_H-M   'P 1'
#
loop_
_entity.id
_entity.type
_entity.pdbx_description
1 polymer ?
#
loop_
_entity_poly.entity_id
_entity_poly.type
_entity_poly.pdbx_seq_one_letter_code
_entity_poly.pdbx_strand_id
1 'polypeptide(L)'
;MSASTSPQTNPRGIPLAPFVDEVEKYVDSREDIEPNLRKFQEMIAKYQFMEANTQRRAAGLRDRIPDIQKTLDTICFLKGRKSSSKPFEATFELNDTLYARANIPATEEVYLWLGACKRNAVLLRRRGRNATQGKT
;
A
#
# COMPACT_ATOMS: atom_id res chain seq x y z
N MET A 1 11.90 44.41 -11.71
CA MET A 1 11.08 43.79 -10.65
C MET A 1 11.37 42.30 -10.65
N SER A 2 12.20 41.85 -9.73
CA SER A 2 12.73 40.49 -9.71
C SER A 2 11.78 39.59 -8.91
N ALA A 3 10.97 38.80 -9.60
CA ALA A 3 10.09 37.83 -8.96
C ALA A 3 10.89 36.59 -8.55
N SER A 4 11.52 36.64 -7.39
CA SER A 4 12.00 35.45 -6.68
C SER A 4 10.80 34.71 -6.09
N THR A 5 9.99 34.06 -6.93
CA THR A 5 8.92 33.18 -6.48
C THR A 5 9.51 31.82 -6.17
N SER A 6 9.75 31.56 -4.88
CA SER A 6 10.11 30.23 -4.38
C SER A 6 9.10 29.20 -4.91
N PRO A 7 9.53 28.16 -5.65
CA PRO A 7 8.59 27.20 -6.22
C PRO A 7 7.85 26.49 -5.10
N GLN A 8 6.51 26.48 -5.16
CA GLN A 8 5.67 25.81 -4.18
C GLN A 8 6.12 24.36 -4.05
N THR A 9 6.45 23.95 -2.83
CA THR A 9 6.98 22.62 -2.54
C THR A 9 5.86 21.73 -2.00
N ASN A 10 5.83 20.47 -2.44
CA ASN A 10 4.89 19.51 -1.88
C ASN A 10 5.30 19.11 -0.44
N PRO A 11 4.44 18.43 0.34
CA PRO A 11 4.79 17.94 1.69
C PRO A 11 5.99 16.97 1.73
N ARG A 12 6.50 16.58 0.56
CA ARG A 12 7.67 15.71 0.38
C ARG A 12 8.93 16.51 -0.03
N GLY A 13 8.88 17.83 0.04
CA GLY A 13 9.99 18.73 -0.24
C GLY A 13 10.36 18.86 -1.72
N ILE A 14 9.50 18.40 -2.63
CA ILE A 14 9.73 18.46 -4.07
C ILE A 14 9.22 19.80 -4.59
N PRO A 15 10.11 20.68 -5.11
CA PRO A 15 9.69 21.93 -5.73
C PRO A 15 8.88 21.65 -7.00
N LEU A 16 7.88 22.49 -7.28
CA LEU A 16 7.18 22.47 -8.57
C LEU A 16 8.16 22.85 -9.70
N ALA A 17 8.16 22.08 -10.79
CA ALA A 17 9.00 22.38 -11.94
C ALA A 17 8.46 23.63 -12.65
N PRO A 18 9.25 24.72 -12.79
CA PRO A 18 8.85 25.84 -13.61
C PRO A 18 8.93 25.44 -15.09
N PHE A 19 7.86 25.70 -15.84
CA PHE A 19 7.88 25.59 -17.29
C PHE A 19 8.57 26.84 -17.86
N VAL A 20 9.55 26.66 -18.74
CA VAL A 20 10.29 27.77 -19.36
C VAL A 20 9.80 27.89 -20.80
N ASP A 21 8.87 28.82 -21.03
CA ASP A 21 8.33 29.09 -22.38
C ASP A 21 9.36 29.78 -23.29
N GLU A 22 10.18 30.68 -22.75
CA GLU A 22 11.18 31.45 -23.49
C GLU A 22 12.52 31.48 -22.73
N VAL A 23 13.57 30.97 -23.37
CA VAL A 23 14.91 30.83 -22.78
C VAL A 23 15.59 32.18 -22.53
N GLU A 24 15.31 33.16 -23.39
CA GLU A 24 15.86 34.53 -23.30
C GLU A 24 15.41 35.27 -22.03
N LYS A 25 14.24 34.92 -21.46
CA LYS A 25 13.73 35.50 -20.21
C LYS A 25 14.36 34.88 -18.95
N TYR A 26 15.11 33.80 -19.10
CA TYR A 26 15.68 33.02 -17.99
C TYR A 26 17.20 33.18 -17.87
N VAL A 27 17.84 33.74 -18.90
CA VAL A 27 19.27 33.97 -18.99
C VAL A 27 19.49 35.33 -19.66
N ASP A 28 19.72 36.37 -18.85
CA ASP A 28 19.99 37.72 -19.34
C ASP A 28 21.45 37.89 -19.83
N SER A 29 22.38 37.13 -19.25
CA SER A 29 23.83 37.25 -19.50
C SER A 29 24.50 35.89 -19.70
N ARG A 30 25.61 35.85 -20.46
CA ARG A 30 26.39 34.61 -20.72
C ARG A 30 26.95 33.97 -19.44
N GLU A 31 27.15 34.77 -18.41
CA GLU A 31 27.63 34.37 -17.08
C GLU A 31 26.57 33.59 -16.27
N ASP A 32 25.29 33.80 -16.55
CA ASP A 32 24.17 33.16 -15.84
C ASP A 32 23.81 31.77 -16.38
N ILE A 33 24.35 31.41 -17.56
CA ILE A 33 24.06 30.13 -18.23
C ILE A 33 24.50 28.95 -17.38
N GLU A 34 25.75 28.96 -16.94
CA GLU A 34 26.36 27.84 -16.22
C GLU A 34 25.72 27.57 -14.83
N PRO A 35 25.48 28.58 -13.97
CA PRO A 35 24.79 28.34 -12.70
C PRO A 35 23.33 27.91 -12.89
N ASN A 36 22.62 28.40 -13.91
CA ASN A 36 21.25 27.96 -14.19
C ASN A 36 21.19 26.54 -14.74
N LEU A 37 22.11 26.15 -15.63
CA LEU A 37 22.22 24.78 -16.12
C LEU A 37 22.49 23.78 -14.98
N ARG A 38 23.35 24.15 -14.02
CA ARG A 38 23.64 23.33 -12.84
C ARG A 38 22.39 23.13 -11.97
N LYS A 39 21.59 24.18 -11.75
CA LYS A 39 20.30 24.07 -11.03
C LYS A 39 19.31 23.14 -11.73
N PHE A 40 19.22 23.19 -13.06
CA PHE A 40 18.36 22.29 -13.83
C PHE A 40 18.84 20.84 -13.74
N GLN A 41 20.14 20.58 -13.81
CA GLN A 41 20.70 19.23 -13.64
C GLN A 41 20.42 18.67 -12.25
N GLU A 42 20.59 19.46 -11.19
CA GLU A 42 20.23 19.06 -9.82
C GLU A 42 18.73 18.75 -9.69
N MET A 43 17.89 19.54 -10.35
CA MET A 43 16.44 19.35 -10.33
C MET A 43 16.02 18.08 -11.07
N ILE A 44 16.61 17.80 -12.24
CA ILE A 44 16.40 16.55 -13.01
C ILE A 44 16.77 15.33 -12.15
N ALA A 45 17.93 15.37 -11.48
CA ALA A 45 18.36 14.28 -10.62
C ALA A 45 17.37 14.00 -9.46
N LYS A 46 16.84 15.06 -8.84
CA LYS A 46 15.81 14.94 -7.78
C LYS A 46 14.52 14.30 -8.29
N TYR A 47 14.04 14.71 -9.47
CA TYR A 47 12.83 14.13 -10.05
C TYR A 47 13.00 12.68 -10.44
N GLN A 48 14.09 12.31 -11.11
CA GLN A 48 14.38 10.93 -11.48
C GLN A 48 14.44 10.02 -10.25
N PHE A 49 15.09 10.47 -9.17
CA PHE A 49 15.13 9.72 -7.91
C PHE A 49 13.73 9.54 -7.30
N MET A 50 12.89 10.58 -7.36
CA MET A 50 11.54 10.52 -6.80
C MET A 50 10.57 9.69 -7.64
N GLU A 51 10.70 9.74 -8.96
CA GLU A 51 10.01 8.86 -9.89
C GLU A 51 10.37 7.41 -9.60
N ALA A 52 11.66 7.06 -9.60
CA ALA A 52 12.13 5.69 -9.36
C ALA A 52 11.64 5.15 -8.02
N ASN A 53 11.68 5.97 -6.95
CA ASN A 53 11.16 5.57 -5.65
C ASN A 53 9.64 5.36 -5.63
N THR A 54 8.89 6.20 -6.34
CA THR A 54 7.42 6.08 -6.41
C THR A 54 7.02 4.87 -7.25
N GLN A 55 7.69 4.65 -8.38
CA GLN A 55 7.52 3.46 -9.21
C GLN A 55 7.83 2.19 -8.42
N ARG A 56 8.91 2.15 -7.63
CA ARG A 56 9.28 1.00 -6.81
C ARG A 56 8.23 0.67 -5.73
N ARG A 57 7.65 1.71 -5.08
CA ARG A 57 6.54 1.52 -4.14
C ARG A 57 5.28 1.02 -4.84
N ALA A 58 4.96 1.59 -6.00
CA ALA A 58 3.79 1.19 -6.76
C ALA A 58 3.92 -0.25 -7.27
N ALA A 59 5.12 -0.69 -7.69
CA ALA A 59 5.41 -2.08 -8.03
C ALA A 59 5.19 -3.00 -6.83
N GLY A 60 5.79 -2.71 -5.68
CA GLY A 60 5.61 -3.54 -4.48
C GLY A 60 4.15 -3.60 -3.97
N LEU A 61 3.33 -2.58 -4.22
CA LEU A 61 1.90 -2.64 -3.97
C LEU A 61 1.18 -3.53 -4.99
N ARG A 62 1.51 -3.42 -6.28
CA ARG A 62 0.95 -4.27 -7.34
C ARG A 62 1.22 -5.75 -7.11
N ASP A 63 2.40 -6.09 -6.60
CA ASP A 63 2.77 -7.48 -6.28
C ASP A 63 1.90 -8.05 -5.15
N ARG A 64 1.42 -7.21 -4.22
CA ARG A 64 0.57 -7.64 -3.08
C ARG A 64 -0.92 -7.75 -3.40
N ILE A 65 -1.40 -7.03 -4.41
CA ILE A 65 -2.81 -7.08 -4.84
C ILE A 65 -3.30 -8.53 -5.08
N PRO A 66 -2.59 -9.39 -5.84
CA PRO A 66 -3.07 -10.75 -6.10
C PRO A 66 -3.15 -11.61 -4.83
N ASP A 67 -2.22 -11.46 -3.89
CA ASP A 67 -2.22 -12.23 -2.64
C ASP A 67 -3.39 -11.85 -1.72
N ILE A 68 -3.71 -10.55 -1.65
CA ILE A 68 -4.88 -10.07 -0.92
C ILE A 68 -6.16 -10.60 -1.57
N GLN A 69 -6.25 -10.57 -2.90
CA GLN A 69 -7.43 -11.07 -3.63
C GLN A 69 -7.65 -12.57 -3.40
N LYS A 70 -6.60 -13.39 -3.53
CA LYS A 70 -6.67 -14.84 -3.25
C LYS A 70 -7.14 -15.14 -1.83
N THR A 71 -6.67 -14.35 -0.86
CA THR A 71 -7.07 -14.50 0.54
C THR A 71 -8.54 -14.15 0.74
N LEU A 72 -9.04 -13.10 0.09
CA LEU A 72 -10.46 -12.74 0.10
C LEU A 72 -11.33 -13.80 -0.56
N ASP A 73 -10.90 -14.34 -1.70
CA ASP A 73 -11.63 -15.40 -2.41
C ASP A 73 -11.76 -16.65 -1.53
N THR A 74 -10.69 -17.01 -0.81
CA THR A 74 -10.70 -18.13 0.15
C THR A 74 -11.66 -17.88 1.31
N ILE A 75 -11.67 -16.66 1.87
CA ILE A 75 -12.61 -16.29 2.94
C ILE A 75 -14.06 -16.29 2.42
N CYS A 76 -14.30 -15.81 1.21
CA CYS A 76 -15.62 -15.82 0.59
C CYS A 76 -16.12 -17.25 0.38
N PHE A 77 -15.23 -18.15 -0.07
CA PHE A 77 -15.49 -19.57 -0.21
C PHE A 77 -15.86 -20.23 1.13
N LEU A 78 -15.11 -19.94 2.19
CA LEU A 78 -15.40 -20.45 3.54
C LEU A 78 -16.73 -19.89 4.07
N LYS A 79 -16.99 -18.59 3.90
CA LYS A 79 -18.24 -17.93 4.34
C LYS A 79 -19.48 -18.43 3.59
N GLY A 80 -19.34 -18.78 2.30
CA GLY A 80 -20.43 -19.36 1.52
C GLY A 80 -20.90 -20.73 2.04
N ARG A 81 -20.02 -21.45 2.74
CA ARG A 81 -20.32 -22.73 3.37
C ARG A 81 -20.87 -22.52 4.78
N LYS A 82 -22.20 -22.45 4.87
CA LYS A 82 -22.93 -22.43 6.15
C LYS A 82 -22.72 -23.74 6.93
N SER A 83 -22.98 -23.72 8.23
CA SER A 83 -22.92 -24.83 9.19
C SER A 83 -23.56 -26.17 8.79
N SER A 84 -24.41 -26.20 7.75
CA SER A 84 -25.04 -27.42 7.20
C SER A 84 -24.29 -28.03 6.00
N SER A 85 -23.18 -27.43 5.56
CA SER A 85 -22.38 -27.92 4.43
C SER A 85 -21.59 -29.17 4.83
N LYS A 86 -21.46 -30.13 3.90
CA LYS A 86 -20.59 -31.30 4.07
C LYS A 86 -19.15 -30.85 4.33
N PRO A 87 -18.42 -31.53 5.24
CA PRO A 87 -16.98 -31.37 5.40
C PRO A 87 -16.26 -31.54 4.07
N PHE A 88 -15.17 -30.81 3.88
CA PHE A 88 -14.39 -30.88 2.65
C PHE A 88 -12.95 -31.24 2.91
N GLU A 89 -12.41 -32.01 1.97
CA GLU A 89 -11.01 -32.38 1.98
C GLU A 89 -10.18 -31.23 1.40
N ALA A 90 -9.16 -30.82 2.15
CA ALA A 90 -8.17 -29.85 1.73
C ALA A 90 -6.77 -30.43 1.96
N THR A 91 -5.85 -30.06 1.07
CA THR A 91 -4.44 -30.41 1.18
C THR A 91 -3.67 -29.22 1.73
N PHE A 92 -3.04 -29.38 2.88
CA PHE A 92 -2.22 -28.37 3.54
C PHE A 92 -0.75 -28.67 3.33
N GLU A 93 0.03 -27.63 3.02
CA GLU A 93 1.48 -27.69 2.96
C GLU A 93 2.05 -27.52 4.38
N LEU A 94 2.77 -28.54 4.86
CA LEU A 94 3.49 -28.50 6.14
C LEU A 94 4.96 -28.10 5.93
N ASN A 95 5.53 -28.45 4.78
CA ASN A 95 6.87 -28.11 4.33
C ASN A 95 6.90 -28.19 2.79
N ASP A 96 7.94 -27.65 2.15
CA ASP A 96 8.13 -27.52 0.69
C ASP A 96 7.91 -28.84 -0.09
N THR A 97 7.98 -29.99 0.58
CA THR A 97 7.73 -31.32 -0.01
C THR A 97 6.75 -32.19 0.80
N LEU A 98 6.18 -31.66 1.90
CA LEU A 98 5.31 -32.41 2.79
C LEU A 98 3.91 -31.80 2.80
N TYR A 99 2.94 -32.59 2.35
CA TYR A 99 1.53 -32.21 2.32
C TYR A 99 0.69 -33.13 3.19
N ALA A 100 -0.23 -32.59 3.97
CA ALA A 100 -1.23 -33.35 4.72
C ALA A 100 -2.62 -33.14 4.15
N ARG A 101 -3.40 -34.23 4.08
CA ARG A 101 -4.83 -34.15 3.77
C ARG A 101 -5.60 -34.03 5.07
N ALA A 102 -6.50 -33.06 5.14
CA ALA A 102 -7.37 -32.87 6.29
C ALA A 102 -8.80 -32.62 5.84
N ASN A 103 -9.75 -33.12 6.64
CA ASN A 103 -11.17 -32.89 6.44
C ASN A 103 -11.62 -31.75 7.35
N ILE A 104 -12.06 -30.63 6.76
CA ILE A 104 -12.38 -29.41 7.50
C ILE A 104 -13.90 -29.34 7.72
N PRO A 105 -14.38 -29.28 8.97
CA PRO A 105 -15.79 -29.04 9.26
C PRO A 105 -16.17 -27.58 8.96
N ALA A 106 -17.45 -27.26 8.86
CA ALA A 106 -17.88 -25.88 8.66
C ALA A 106 -17.47 -25.00 9.86
N THR A 107 -16.65 -23.98 9.62
CA THR A 107 -16.15 -23.06 10.65
C THR A 107 -16.57 -21.62 10.35
N GLU A 108 -16.97 -20.91 11.41
CA GLU A 108 -17.37 -19.49 11.34
C GLU A 108 -16.22 -18.52 11.65
N GLU A 109 -15.06 -19.05 12.07
CA GLU A 109 -13.91 -18.27 12.53
C GLU A 109 -12.66 -18.58 11.69
N VAL A 110 -11.87 -17.54 11.40
CA VAL A 110 -10.59 -17.60 10.68
C VAL A 110 -9.56 -16.77 11.44
N TYR A 111 -8.35 -17.29 11.60
CA TYR A 111 -7.24 -16.60 12.24
C TYR A 111 -6.41 -15.84 11.19
N LEU A 112 -6.23 -14.53 11.39
CA LEU A 112 -5.46 -13.66 10.50
C LEU A 112 -4.15 -13.23 11.16
N TRP A 113 -3.03 -13.39 10.45
CA TRP A 113 -1.75 -12.88 10.88
C TRP A 113 -1.59 -11.39 10.52
N LEU A 114 -1.58 -10.53 11.54
CA LEU A 114 -1.52 -9.05 11.36
C LEU A 114 -0.10 -8.49 11.22
N GLY A 115 0.93 -9.34 11.18
CA GLY A 115 2.32 -8.90 10.92
C GLY A 115 2.96 -8.02 12.00
N ALA A 116 2.29 -7.75 13.12
CA ALA A 116 2.80 -6.94 14.22
C ALA A 116 3.34 -7.83 15.35
N CYS A 117 4.53 -8.43 15.16
CA CYS A 117 5.19 -9.17 16.24
C CYS A 117 5.80 -8.25 17.33
N LYS A 118 5.63 -6.92 17.20
CA LYS A 118 5.91 -5.95 18.26
C LYS A 118 4.61 -5.25 18.67
N ARG A 119 4.08 -5.71 19.80
CA ARG A 119 2.95 -5.19 20.60
C ARG A 119 1.54 -5.48 20.06
N ASN A 120 0.81 -6.21 20.91
CA ASN A 120 -0.65 -6.41 20.99
C ASN A 120 -1.31 -7.23 19.87
N ALA A 121 -1.48 -8.53 20.14
CA ALA A 121 -2.50 -9.34 19.49
C ALA A 121 -3.89 -8.76 19.83
N VAL A 122 -4.59 -8.22 18.84
CA VAL A 122 -5.96 -7.74 18.99
C VAL A 122 -6.92 -8.85 18.57
N LEU A 123 -7.55 -9.50 19.55
CA LEU A 123 -8.68 -10.40 19.32
C LEU A 123 -9.93 -9.54 19.04
N LEU A 124 -10.39 -9.50 17.80
CA LEU A 124 -11.59 -8.74 17.43
C LEU A 124 -12.87 -9.51 17.83
N ARG A 125 -13.23 -9.48 19.11
CA ARG A 125 -14.50 -10.03 19.60
C ARG A 125 -15.62 -9.01 19.42
N ARG A 126 -16.48 -9.17 18.41
CA ARG A 126 -17.77 -8.45 18.35
C ARG A 126 -18.71 -9.03 19.42
N ARG A 127 -18.77 -8.42 20.61
CA ARG A 127 -19.81 -8.70 21.62
C ARG A 127 -21.12 -8.05 21.17
N GLY A 128 -22.09 -8.84 20.71
CA GLY A 128 -23.49 -8.42 20.60
C GLY A 128 -24.07 -8.22 22.00
N ARG A 129 -24.50 -6.98 22.31
CA ARG A 129 -25.30 -6.65 23.49
C ARG A 129 -26.78 -6.78 23.12
N ASN A 130 -27.45 -7.81 23.61
CA ASN A 130 -28.91 -7.81 23.75
C ASN A 130 -29.22 -7.71 25.25
N ALA A 131 -29.68 -6.54 25.68
CA ALA A 131 -30.24 -6.32 27.00
C ALA A 131 -31.77 -6.25 26.87
N THR A 132 -32.45 -7.35 27.15
CA THR A 132 -33.86 -7.37 27.48
C THR A 132 -33.97 -7.25 29.00
N GLN A 133 -34.36 -6.07 29.50
CA GLN A 133 -34.85 -5.92 30.87
C GLN A 133 -36.32 -6.34 30.91
N GLY A 134 -36.60 -7.42 31.63
CA GLY A 134 -37.94 -7.86 32.00
C GLY A 134 -38.41 -7.13 33.26
N LYS A 135 -39.69 -6.76 33.22
CA LYS A 135 -40.53 -6.34 34.35
C LYS A 135 -40.41 -7.29 35.55
N THR A 136 -40.37 -6.70 36.74
CA THR A 136 -41.35 -6.89 37.82
C THR A 136 -41.33 -5.63 38.68
#